data_AF-A0A849QL71-F1
#
_entry.id   AF-A0A849QL71-F1
#
_cell.length_a   1.000
_cell.length_b   1.000
_cell.length_c   1.000
_cell.angle_alpha   90.00
_cell.angle_beta   90.00
_cell.angle_gamma   90.00
#
_symmetry.space_group_name_H-M   'P 1'
#
loop_
_entity.id
_entity.type
_entity.pdbx_description
1 polymer ?
#
loop_
_entity_poly.entity_id
_entity_poly.type
_entity_poly.pdbx_seq_one_letter_code
_entity_poly.pdbx_strand_id
1 'polypeptide(L)'
;RKHVGFKEAINNALNASARPLKRIILTMTIVSIIVYQLIDIGFFDVISASLNASFITDYIPAGGLPIIAGWFAYNIAAYTIAGNLLTTGMLTSKEIVITLLVGRMLSSVIRMRSSLPFYMGIFKTYLAVQIMIISLLMQNGIMLVVTVLLALYW
;
A
#
# COMPACT_ATOMS: atom_id res chain seq x y z
N ARG A 1 19.58 -32.38 16.52
CA ARG A 1 18.88 -31.08 16.63
C ARG A 1 19.33 -30.42 17.92
N LYS A 2 20.15 -29.35 17.89
CA LYS A 2 20.57 -28.65 19.13
C LYS A 2 19.36 -27.89 19.68
N HIS A 3 18.94 -28.21 20.90
CA HIS A 3 17.93 -27.45 21.64
C HIS A 3 18.56 -26.12 22.06
N VAL A 4 18.43 -25.10 21.21
CA VAL A 4 18.73 -23.71 21.58
C VAL A 4 17.80 -23.29 22.70
N GLY A 5 18.36 -22.72 23.77
CA GLY A 5 17.58 -22.29 24.93
C GLY A 5 16.54 -21.23 24.54
N PHE A 6 15.38 -21.20 25.21
CA PHE A 6 14.28 -20.27 24.92
C PHE A 6 14.74 -18.81 24.79
N LYS A 7 15.70 -18.40 25.62
CA LYS A 7 16.31 -17.06 25.61
C LYS A 7 17.16 -16.80 24.36
N GLU A 8 17.91 -17.79 23.88
CA GLU A 8 18.67 -17.70 22.62
C GLU A 8 17.76 -17.72 21.40
N ALA A 9 16.68 -18.50 21.42
CA ALA A 9 15.69 -18.53 20.37
C ALA A 9 15.00 -17.16 20.21
N ILE A 10 14.64 -16.51 21.33
CA ILE A 10 14.08 -15.16 21.32
C ILE A 10 15.09 -14.13 20.80
N ASN A 11 16.34 -14.19 21.26
CA ASN A 11 17.34 -13.20 20.86
C ASN A 11 17.71 -13.34 19.37
N ASN A 12 17.76 -14.57 18.85
CA ASN A 12 17.94 -14.82 17.42
C ASN A 12 16.72 -14.38 16.60
N ALA A 13 15.49 -14.62 17.08
CA ALA A 13 14.28 -14.15 16.41
C ALA A 13 14.23 -12.60 16.37
N LEU A 14 14.54 -11.94 17.49
CA LEU A 14 14.60 -10.47 17.59
C LEU A 14 15.66 -9.89 16.65
N ASN A 15 16.88 -10.43 16.64
CA ASN A 15 17.94 -9.95 15.75
C ASN A 15 17.64 -10.24 14.27
N ALA A 16 16.99 -11.37 13.97
CA ALA A 16 16.56 -11.71 12.62
C ALA A 16 15.47 -10.74 12.13
N SER A 17 14.54 -10.32 12.99
CA SER A 17 13.48 -9.36 12.67
C SER A 17 13.95 -7.91 12.68
N ALA A 18 14.95 -7.55 13.51
CA ALA A 18 15.44 -6.18 13.66
C ALA A 18 16.05 -5.61 12.36
N ARG A 19 16.75 -6.44 11.59
CA ARG A 19 17.35 -6.02 10.30
C ARG A 19 16.30 -5.55 9.28
N PRO A 20 15.26 -6.33 8.94
CA PRO A 20 14.20 -5.86 8.05
C PRO A 20 13.38 -4.73 8.68
N LEU A 21 13.07 -4.77 9.98
CA LEU A 21 12.36 -3.69 10.68
C LEU A 21 13.07 -2.34 10.55
N LYS A 22 14.39 -2.29 10.78
CA LYS A 22 15.16 -1.06 10.66
C LYS A 22 15.08 -0.47 9.25
N ARG A 23 15.13 -1.32 8.21
CA ARG A 23 14.98 -0.89 6.82
C ARG A 23 13.59 -0.31 6.56
N ILE A 24 12.55 -0.96 7.08
CA ILE A 24 11.16 -0.51 6.95
C ILE A 24 10.96 0.86 7.61
N ILE A 25 11.40 1.02 8.87
CA ILE A 25 11.27 2.27 9.62
C ILE A 25 12.00 3.40 8.90
N LEU A 26 13.22 3.14 8.43
CA LEU A 26 14.02 4.15 7.73
C LEU A 26 13.35 4.61 6.43
N THR A 27 12.86 3.68 5.60
CA THR A 27 12.15 4.04 4.36
C THR A 27 10.84 4.78 4.67
N MET A 28 10.09 4.32 5.67
CA MET A 28 8.84 4.95 6.11
C MET A 28 9.07 6.40 6.53
N THR A 29 10.03 6.67 7.41
CA THR A 29 10.31 8.03 7.89
C THR A 29 10.69 8.98 6.75
N ILE A 30 11.60 8.55 5.87
CA ILE A 30 12.05 9.38 4.73
C ILE A 30 10.87 9.74 3.82
N VAL A 31 10.04 8.75 3.50
CA VAL A 31 8.89 8.94 2.62
C VAL A 31 7.85 9.83 3.28
N SER A 32 7.54 9.61 4.56
CA SER A 32 6.58 10.44 5.28
C SER A 32 7.01 11.90 5.31
N ILE A 33 8.30 12.18 5.52
CA ILE A 33 8.84 13.55 5.44
C ILE A 33 8.60 14.14 4.05
N ILE A 34 8.98 13.44 2.98
CA ILE A 34 8.80 13.92 1.61
C ILE A 34 7.33 14.19 1.30
N VAL A 35 6.45 13.23 1.61
CA VAL A 35 5.01 13.36 1.33
C VAL A 35 4.42 14.52 2.11
N TYR A 36 4.81 14.72 3.37
CA TYR A 36 4.31 15.83 4.18
C TYR A 36 4.76 17.18 3.62
N GLN A 37 6.00 17.30 3.16
CA GLN A 37 6.46 18.50 2.45
C GLN A 37 5.66 18.76 1.17
N LEU A 38 5.32 17.71 0.42
CA LEU A 38 4.48 17.85 -0.78
C LEU A 38 3.04 18.27 -0.46
N ILE A 39 2.49 17.82 0.67
CA ILE A 39 1.18 18.26 1.17
C ILE A 39 1.24 19.75 1.49
N ASP A 40 2.24 20.21 2.24
CA ASP A 40 2.38 21.60 2.68
C ASP A 40 2.55 22.59 1.52
N ILE A 41 3.22 22.15 0.44
CA ILE A 41 3.42 22.95 -0.78
C ILE A 41 2.14 22.98 -1.67
N GLY A 42 1.09 22.21 -1.34
CA GLY A 42 -0.11 22.12 -2.16
C GLY A 42 0.10 21.38 -3.49
N PHE A 43 1.16 20.57 -3.60
CA PHE A 43 1.50 19.82 -4.82
C PHE A 43 0.36 18.88 -5.23
N PHE A 44 -0.29 18.27 -4.25
CA PHE A 44 -1.41 17.37 -4.49
C PHE A 44 -2.67 18.11 -4.96
N ASP A 45 -2.89 19.35 -4.51
CA ASP A 45 -4.03 20.16 -4.94
C ASP A 45 -3.93 20.54 -6.43
N VAL A 46 -2.71 20.82 -6.92
CA VAL A 46 -2.43 21.09 -8.34
C VAL A 46 -2.71 19.86 -9.22
N ILE A 47 -2.35 18.67 -8.72
CA ILE A 47 -2.64 17.41 -9.41
C ILE A 47 -4.15 17.16 -9.44
N SER A 48 -4.84 17.37 -8.32
CA SER A 48 -6.30 17.23 -8.24
C SER A 48 -7.02 18.19 -9.19
N ALA A 49 -6.57 19.44 -9.28
CA ALA A 49 -7.12 20.42 -10.22
C ALA A 49 -6.95 19.99 -11.68
N SER A 50 -5.84 19.32 -12.02
CA SER A 50 -5.59 18.79 -13.38
C SER A 50 -6.42 17.53 -13.68
N LEU A 51 -6.76 16.75 -12.66
CA LEU A 51 -7.55 15.52 -12.77
C LEU A 51 -9.07 15.77 -12.80
N ASN A 52 -9.55 16.95 -12.35
CA ASN A 52 -10.95 17.38 -12.45
C ASN A 52 -11.51 17.40 -13.88
N ALA A 53 -10.67 17.30 -14.91
CA ALA A 53 -11.09 17.17 -16.30
C ALA A 53 -11.48 15.73 -16.70
N SER A 54 -11.41 14.74 -15.80
CA SER A 54 -11.68 13.33 -16.10
C SER A 54 -12.52 12.66 -15.00
N PHE A 55 -13.46 11.81 -15.41
CA PHE A 55 -14.47 11.04 -14.63
C PHE A 55 -13.97 10.21 -13.41
N ILE A 56 -12.73 10.37 -12.96
CA ILE A 56 -12.08 9.62 -11.88
C ILE A 56 -12.27 10.31 -10.51
N THR A 57 -12.67 11.60 -10.51
CA THR A 57 -12.77 12.43 -9.30
C THR A 57 -13.93 12.08 -8.37
N ASP A 58 -14.97 11.39 -8.85
CA ASP A 58 -16.08 10.93 -7.99
C ASP A 58 -15.65 9.84 -7.00
N TYR A 59 -14.55 9.13 -7.27
CA TYR A 59 -14.10 7.99 -6.45
C TYR A 59 -12.80 8.23 -5.67
N ILE A 60 -12.01 9.26 -6.01
CA ILE A 60 -10.77 9.59 -5.32
C ILE A 60 -10.80 11.08 -4.91
N PRO A 61 -11.12 11.39 -3.64
CA PRO A 61 -11.05 12.77 -3.15
C PRO A 61 -9.61 13.28 -3.23
N ALA A 62 -9.45 14.56 -3.56
CA ALA A 62 -8.16 15.24 -3.75
C ALA A 62 -7.16 14.99 -2.59
N GLY A 63 -7.66 14.96 -1.36
CA GLY A 63 -6.86 14.68 -0.16
C GLY A 63 -6.29 13.26 -0.09
N GLY A 64 -6.74 12.32 -0.94
CA GLY A 64 -6.28 10.92 -0.94
C GLY A 64 -4.98 10.66 -1.70
N LEU A 65 -4.53 11.59 -2.55
CA LEU A 65 -3.29 11.43 -3.33
C LEU A 65 -2.01 11.19 -2.48
N PRO A 66 -1.81 11.83 -1.31
CA PRO A 66 -0.68 11.54 -0.43
C PRO A 66 -0.67 10.10 0.08
N ILE A 67 -1.85 9.54 0.37
CA ILE A 67 -2.01 8.14 0.81
C ILE A 67 -1.57 7.21 -0.33
N ILE A 68 -1.97 7.51 -1.57
CA ILE A 68 -1.57 6.78 -2.77
C ILE A 68 -0.05 6.88 -2.96
N ALA A 69 0.57 8.04 -2.80
CA ALA A 69 2.02 8.20 -2.86
C ALA A 69 2.74 7.33 -1.80
N GLY A 70 2.19 7.26 -0.58
CA GLY A 70 2.67 6.36 0.46
C GLY A 70 2.62 4.89 0.07
N TRP A 71 1.57 4.47 -0.65
CA TRP A 71 1.40 3.11 -1.15
C TRP A 71 2.49 2.69 -2.15
N PHE A 72 2.91 3.61 -3.02
CA PHE A 72 4.01 3.38 -3.96
C PHE A 72 5.36 3.17 -3.26
N ALA A 73 5.56 3.79 -2.10
CA ALA A 73 6.78 3.64 -1.34
C ALA A 73 6.75 2.38 -0.45
N TYR A 74 5.83 2.32 0.50
CA TYR A 74 5.67 1.19 1.41
C TYR A 74 4.31 1.19 2.10
N ASN A 75 3.70 0.00 2.26
CA ASN A 75 2.34 -0.13 2.81
C ASN A 75 2.16 0.57 4.18
N ILE A 76 3.16 0.51 5.06
CA ILE A 76 3.08 1.11 6.41
C ILE A 76 3.11 2.65 6.35
N ALA A 77 3.80 3.24 5.37
CA ALA A 77 3.81 4.69 5.17
C ALA A 77 2.42 5.19 4.77
N ALA A 78 1.73 4.48 3.87
CA ALA A 78 0.36 4.81 3.47
C ALA A 78 -0.61 4.85 4.66
N TYR A 79 -0.55 3.85 5.55
CA TYR A 79 -1.39 3.81 6.76
C TYR A 79 -1.08 4.95 7.73
N THR A 80 0.19 5.34 7.83
CA THR A 80 0.61 6.44 8.73
C THR A 80 0.11 7.78 8.21
N ILE A 81 0.24 8.02 6.91
CA ILE A 81 -0.27 9.23 6.25
C ILE A 81 -1.79 9.29 6.36
N ALA A 82 -2.48 8.17 6.11
CA ALA A 82 -3.92 8.05 6.28
C ALA A 82 -4.37 8.36 7.72
N GLY A 83 -3.67 7.80 8.71
CA GLY A 83 -3.97 8.07 10.13
C GLY A 83 -3.79 9.55 10.50
N ASN A 84 -2.74 10.20 9.99
CA ASN A 84 -2.52 11.62 10.22
C ASN A 84 -3.63 12.48 9.58
N LEU A 85 -4.00 12.19 8.33
CA LEU A 85 -5.07 12.91 7.62
C LEU A 85 -6.46 12.71 8.25
N LEU A 86 -6.69 11.57 8.91
CA LEU A 86 -7.90 11.36 9.73
C LEU A 86 -7.89 12.28 10.95
N THR A 87 -6.76 12.38 11.65
CA THR A 87 -6.65 13.19 12.86
C THR A 87 -6.73 14.69 12.60
N THR A 88 -6.30 15.15 11.42
CA THR A 88 -6.43 16.55 11.00
C THR A 88 -7.84 16.89 10.49
N GLY A 89 -8.71 15.88 10.32
CA GLY A 89 -10.06 16.06 9.80
C GLY A 89 -10.11 16.45 8.32
N MET A 90 -8.98 16.36 7.60
CA MET A 90 -8.89 16.72 6.19
C MET A 90 -9.63 15.73 5.28
N LEU A 91 -9.77 14.48 5.73
CA LEU A 91 -10.58 13.45 5.08
C LEU A 91 -11.47 12.77 6.11
N THR A 92 -12.68 12.42 5.70
CA THR A 92 -13.57 11.59 6.51
C THR A 92 -13.08 10.14 6.56
N SER A 93 -13.47 9.39 7.61
CA SER A 93 -13.14 7.97 7.75
C SER A 93 -13.49 7.15 6.50
N LYS A 94 -14.62 7.48 5.84
CA LYS A 94 -15.07 6.83 4.61
C LYS A 94 -14.08 7.05 3.46
N GLU A 95 -13.71 8.29 3.22
CA GLU A 95 -12.80 8.68 2.14
C GLU A 95 -11.40 8.07 2.32
N ILE A 96 -10.92 7.97 3.55
CA ILE A 96 -9.63 7.35 3.87
C ILE A 96 -9.66 5.85 3.58
N VAL A 97 -10.73 5.15 3.99
CA VAL A 97 -10.87 3.71 3.73
C VAL A 97 -10.92 3.43 2.23
N ILE A 98 -11.73 4.19 1.48
CA ILE A 98 -11.82 4.07 0.03
C ILE A 98 -10.44 4.33 -0.62
N THR A 99 -9.76 5.41 -0.22
CA THR A 99 -8.44 5.75 -0.74
C THR A 99 -7.39 4.66 -0.44
N LEU A 100 -7.40 4.09 0.77
CA LEU A 100 -6.50 3.00 1.14
C LEU A 100 -6.75 1.73 0.32
N LEU A 101 -8.02 1.39 0.07
CA LEU A 101 -8.39 0.25 -0.76
C LEU A 101 -7.97 0.46 -2.21
N VAL A 102 -8.24 1.64 -2.79
CA VAL A 102 -7.84 2.00 -4.15
C VAL A 102 -6.32 2.01 -4.30
N GLY A 103 -5.60 2.63 -3.35
CA GLY A 103 -4.14 2.65 -3.35
C GLY A 103 -3.51 1.25 -3.27
N ARG A 104 -4.15 0.33 -2.54
CA ARG A 104 -3.74 -1.08 -2.49
C ARG A 104 -3.91 -1.78 -3.84
N MET A 105 -5.02 -1.53 -4.53
CA MET A 105 -5.29 -2.10 -5.85
C MET A 105 -4.28 -1.60 -6.90
N LEU A 106 -4.02 -0.29 -6.92
CA LEU A 106 -2.99 0.32 -7.78
C LEU A 106 -1.60 -0.27 -7.52
N SER A 107 -1.23 -0.42 -6.24
CA SER A 107 0.05 -1.02 -5.84
C SER A 107 0.19 -2.49 -6.25
N SER A 108 -0.92 -3.20 -6.37
CA SER A 108 -0.93 -4.61 -6.77
C SER A 108 -0.45 -4.81 -8.21
N VAL A 109 -0.77 -3.88 -9.11
CA VAL A 109 -0.36 -3.93 -10.53
C VAL A 109 1.15 -3.83 -10.67
N ILE A 110 1.79 -2.96 -9.89
CA ILE A 110 3.25 -2.74 -9.93
C ILE A 110 3.99 -3.98 -9.41
N ARG A 111 3.44 -4.62 -8.38
CA ARG A 111 3.99 -5.84 -7.77
C ARG A 111 4.02 -7.01 -8.75
N MET A 112 3.11 -7.02 -9.73
CA MET A 112 3.05 -8.04 -10.78
C MET A 112 4.37 -8.15 -11.55
N ARG A 113 5.05 -7.02 -11.82
CA ARG A 113 6.35 -7.00 -12.53
C ARG A 113 7.48 -7.67 -11.72
N SER A 114 7.45 -7.53 -10.40
CA SER A 114 8.49 -8.08 -9.51
C SER A 114 8.26 -9.54 -9.12
N SER A 115 7.02 -10.05 -9.19
CA SER A 115 6.69 -11.44 -8.84
C SER A 115 6.98 -12.45 -9.96
N LEU A 116 7.01 -12.00 -11.22
CA LEU A 116 7.32 -12.84 -12.38
C LEU A 116 8.60 -13.69 -12.25
N PRO A 117 9.77 -13.14 -11.85
CA PRO A 117 11.00 -13.92 -11.76
C PRO A 117 10.98 -15.01 -10.67
N PHE A 118 10.20 -14.83 -9.60
CA PHE A 118 10.13 -15.80 -8.51
C PHE A 118 9.35 -17.07 -8.90
N TYR A 119 8.24 -16.92 -9.63
CA TYR A 119 7.44 -18.06 -10.07
C TYR A 119 8.04 -18.80 -11.27
N MET A 120 8.79 -18.10 -12.14
CA MET A 120 9.52 -18.71 -13.26
C MET A 120 10.66 -19.65 -12.81
N GLY A 121 11.19 -19.47 -11.61
CA GLY A 121 12.25 -20.33 -11.07
C GLY A 121 11.79 -21.69 -10.56
N ILE A 122 10.49 -21.86 -10.28
CA ILE A 122 9.92 -23.07 -9.65
C ILE A 122 8.96 -23.81 -10.60
N PHE A 123 8.27 -23.09 -11.49
CA PHE A 123 7.27 -23.66 -12.40
C PHE A 123 7.61 -23.35 -13.86
N LYS A 124 7.18 -24.21 -14.79
CA LYS A 124 7.23 -23.91 -16.23
C LYS A 124 6.55 -22.55 -16.48
N THR A 125 7.21 -21.65 -17.21
CA THR A 125 6.85 -20.23 -17.42
C THR A 125 5.35 -20.00 -17.68
N TYR A 126 4.71 -20.89 -18.44
CA TYR A 126 3.28 -20.81 -18.74
C TYR A 126 2.37 -21.01 -17.50
N LEU A 127 2.66 -22.02 -16.67
CA LEU A 127 1.92 -22.28 -15.42
C LEU A 127 2.20 -21.20 -14.35
N ALA A 128 3.45 -20.73 -14.28
CA ALA A 128 3.85 -19.65 -13.38
C ALA A 128 3.02 -18.37 -13.61
N VAL A 129 2.85 -17.98 -14.88
CA VAL A 129 2.08 -16.79 -15.27
C VAL A 129 0.59 -16.99 -14.99
N GLN A 130 0.01 -18.16 -15.30
CA GLN A 130 -1.40 -18.45 -15.02
C GLN A 130 -1.74 -18.34 -13.53
N ILE A 131 -0.92 -18.94 -12.66
CA ILE A 131 -1.13 -18.91 -11.21
C ILE A 131 -1.01 -17.48 -10.67
N MET A 132 -0.04 -16.71 -11.19
CA MET A 132 0.14 -15.30 -10.80
C MET A 132 -1.07 -14.46 -11.19
N ILE A 133 -1.58 -14.61 -12.42
CA ILE A 133 -2.76 -13.87 -12.90
C ILE A 133 -4.00 -14.26 -12.09
N ILE A 134 -4.24 -15.55 -11.84
CA ILE A 134 -5.38 -16.01 -11.02
C ILE A 134 -5.29 -15.43 -9.60
N SER A 135 -4.12 -15.52 -8.96
CA SER A 135 -3.92 -15.00 -7.60
C SER A 135 -4.12 -13.49 -7.52
N LEU A 136 -3.68 -12.77 -8.56
CA LEU A 136 -3.86 -11.32 -8.68
C LEU A 136 -5.33 -10.96 -8.87
N LEU A 137 -6.04 -11.65 -9.77
CA LEU A 137 -7.46 -11.45 -10.03
C LEU A 137 -8.30 -11.77 -8.81
N MET A 138 -7.98 -12.84 -8.08
CA MET A 138 -8.69 -13.22 -6.87
C MET A 138 -8.52 -12.15 -5.78
N GLN A 139 -7.30 -11.69 -5.54
CA GLN A 139 -7.01 -10.64 -4.54
C GLN A 139 -7.64 -9.31 -4.93
N ASN A 140 -7.45 -8.85 -6.17
CA ASN A 140 -8.02 -7.57 -6.61
C ASN A 140 -9.54 -7.65 -6.76
N GLY A 141 -10.09 -8.79 -7.18
CA GLY A 141 -11.53 -9.01 -7.28
C GLY A 141 -12.21 -8.97 -5.92
N ILE A 142 -11.68 -9.68 -4.93
CA ILE A 142 -12.19 -9.62 -3.54
C ILE A 142 -12.07 -8.19 -3.00
N MET A 143 -10.92 -7.54 -3.18
CA MET A 143 -10.72 -6.15 -2.74
C MET A 143 -11.70 -5.18 -3.41
N LEU A 144 -11.97 -5.34 -4.71
CA LEU A 144 -12.93 -4.52 -5.46
C LEU A 144 -14.34 -4.72 -4.92
N VAL A 145 -14.77 -5.97 -4.73
CA VAL A 145 -16.09 -6.30 -4.17
C VAL A 145 -16.27 -5.68 -2.79
N VAL A 146 -15.26 -5.79 -1.92
CA VAL A 146 -15.28 -5.17 -0.58
C VAL A 146 -15.35 -3.65 -0.67
N THR A 147 -14.59 -3.03 -1.59
CA THR A 147 -14.59 -1.58 -1.80
C THR A 147 -15.96 -1.08 -2.27
N VAL A 148 -16.58 -1.77 -3.23
CA VAL A 148 -17.90 -1.43 -3.76
C VAL A 148 -19.00 -1.66 -2.71
N LEU A 149 -18.94 -2.76 -1.95
CA LEU A 149 -19.87 -2.99 -0.84
C LEU A 149 -19.78 -1.90 0.22
N LEU A 150 -18.57 -1.50 0.61
CA LEU A 150 -18.37 -0.41 1.56
C LEU A 150 -18.81 0.94 1.00
N ALA A 151 -18.64 1.18 -0.30
CA ALA A 151 -19.13 2.41 -0.94
C ALA A 151 -20.66 2.47 -1.05
N LEU A 152 -21.34 1.32 -1.11
CA LEU A 152 -22.81 1.22 -1.21
C LEU A 152 -23.52 1.20 0.15
N TYR A 153 -22.93 0.59 1.18
CA TYR A 153 -23.56 0.41 2.51
C TYR A 153 -23.28 1.55 3.50
N TRP A 154 -22.41 2.49 3.15
CA TRP A 154 -22.01 3.67 3.93
C TRP A 154 -22.11 4.90 3.05
#